data_AF-A0A370DBU5-F1
#
_entry.id   AF-A0A370DBU5-F1
#
_cell.length_a   1.000
_cell.length_b   1.000
_cell.length_c   1.000
_cell.angle_alpha   90.00
_cell.angle_beta   90.00
_cell.angle_gamma   90.00
#
_symmetry.space_group_name_H-M   'P 1'
#
loop_
_entity.id
_entity.type
_entity.pdbx_description
1 polymer ?
#
loop_
_entity_poly.entity_id
_entity_poly.type
_entity_poly.pdbx_seq_one_letter_code
_entity_poly.pdbx_strand_id
1 'polypeptide(L)' 'MAGKLVEPKVIIDFNNNPVAMLPIGFYFDDERWDAIWAEYDLKGSSLTMDDLKRMFPDDESLKARSVKRTGSQLGEDFK' A
#
# COMPACT_ATOMS: atom_id res chain seq x y z
N MET A 1 -10.87 -1.18 15.29
CA MET A 1 -10.51 -2.61 15.11
C MET A 1 -9.06 -2.65 14.65
N ALA A 2 -8.13 -2.67 15.60
CA ALA A 2 -6.70 -2.57 15.33
C ALA A 2 -6.11 -3.95 15.02
N GLY A 3 -5.43 -4.10 13.89
CA GLY A 3 -4.85 -5.39 13.53
C GLY A 3 -3.97 -5.36 12.31
N LYS A 4 -3.01 -6.28 12.28
CA LYS A 4 -2.20 -6.55 11.11
C LYS A 4 -3.07 -7.13 10.01
N LEU A 5 -3.09 -6.51 8.84
CA LEU A 5 -3.80 -7.03 7.68
C LEU A 5 -3.19 -8.38 7.27
N VAL A 6 -3.99 -9.44 7.30
CA VAL A 6 -3.61 -10.76 6.79
C VAL A 6 -3.76 -10.84 5.28
N GLU A 7 -4.62 -10.00 4.71
CA GLU A 7 -4.95 -9.93 3.29
C GLU A 7 -4.87 -8.48 2.81
N PRO A 8 -4.54 -8.24 1.52
CA PRO A 8 -4.45 -6.89 1.01
C PRO A 8 -5.85 -6.28 0.98
N LYS A 9 -5.97 -5.02 1.39
CA LYS A 9 -7.27 -4.36 1.51
C LYS A 9 -7.26 -3.06 0.72
N VAL A 10 -8.30 -2.87 -0.08
CA VAL A 10 -8.55 -1.59 -0.76
C VAL A 10 -9.55 -0.78 0.06
N ILE A 11 -9.22 0.48 0.31
CA ILE A 11 -10.13 1.48 0.85
C ILE A 11 -10.79 2.14 -0.36
N ILE A 12 -12.11 2.21 -0.35
CA ILE A 12 -12.90 2.88 -1.39
C ILE A 12 -13.73 4.00 -0.75
N ASP A 13 -13.93 5.06 -1.52
CA ASP A 13 -14.82 6.15 -1.16
C ASP A 13 -16.30 5.77 -1.40
N PHE A 14 -17.24 6.58 -0.90
CA PHE A 14 -18.67 6.48 -1.19
C PHE A 14 -18.98 6.42 -2.69
N ASN A 15 -18.14 7.01 -3.54
CA ASN A 15 -18.29 6.97 -5.00
C ASN A 15 -17.68 5.73 -5.66
N ASN A 16 -17.28 4.69 -4.90
CA ASN A 16 -16.51 3.53 -5.38
C ASN A 16 -15.13 3.89 -5.97
N ASN A 17 -14.62 5.09 -5.70
CA ASN A 17 -13.28 5.46 -6.11
C ASN A 17 -12.25 4.82 -5.16
N PRO A 18 -11.18 4.21 -5.68
CA PRO A 18 -10.12 3.68 -4.83
C PRO A 18 -9.43 4.83 -4.08
N VAL A 19 -9.50 4.81 -2.75
CA VAL A 19 -8.84 5.78 -1.87
C VAL A 19 -7.40 5.35 -1.62
N ALA A 20 -7.16 4.12 -1.17
CA ALA A 20 -5.82 3.62 -0.87
C ALA A 20 -5.77 2.09 -1.00
N MET A 21 -4.62 1.57 -1.41
CA MET A 21 -4.36 0.12 -1.45
C MET A 21 -3.38 -0.26 -0.34
N LEU A 22 -3.87 -0.98 0.66
CA LEU A 22 -3.08 -1.44 1.79
C LEU A 22 -2.50 -2.83 1.52
N PRO A 23 -1.18 -3.00 1.58
CA PRO A 23 -0.56 -4.30 1.34
C PRO A 23 -0.81 -5.26 2.50
N ILE A 24 -0.62 -6.55 2.23
CA ILE A 24 -0.57 -7.57 3.28
C ILE A 24 0.48 -7.22 4.33
N GLY A 25 0.15 -7.47 5.58
CA GLY A 25 1.00 -7.17 6.73
C GLY A 25 0.89 -5.73 7.22
N PHE A 26 0.27 -4.81 6.48
CA PHE A 26 0.12 -3.43 6.92
C PHE A 26 -0.67 -3.38 8.23
N TYR A 27 -0.12 -2.67 9.22
CA TYR A 27 -0.82 -2.48 10.48
C TYR A 27 -1.93 -1.47 10.27
N PHE A 28 -3.18 -1.91 10.36
CA PHE A 28 -4.34 -1.06 10.15
C PHE A 28 -4.97 -0.73 11.50
N ASP A 29 -5.04 0.56 11.81
CA ASP A 29 -5.59 1.11 13.06
C ASP A 29 -6.46 2.33 12.76
N ASP A 30 -7.33 2.72 13.69
CA ASP A 30 -8.19 3.90 13.61
C ASP A 30 -7.37 5.20 13.38
N GLU A 31 -6.21 5.36 14.01
CA GLU A 31 -5.35 6.55 13.78
C GLU A 31 -4.86 6.63 12.32
N ARG A 32 -4.50 5.47 11.74
CA ARG A 32 -4.03 5.41 10.35
C ARG A 32 -5.16 5.57 9.35
N TRP A 33 -6.34 5.07 9.70
CA TRP A 33 -7.55 5.29 8.91
C TRP A 33 -7.84 6.78 8.77
N ASP A 34 -7.84 7.51 9.89
CA ASP A 34 -8.05 8.96 9.89
C ASP A 34 -6.98 9.69 9.07
N ALA A 35 -5.70 9.33 9.24
CA ALA A 35 -4.61 9.91 8.46
C ALA A 35 -4.72 9.67 6.94
N ILE A 36 -5.11 8.46 6.52
CA ILE A 36 -5.35 8.13 5.11
C ILE A 36 -6.48 8.99 4.54
N TRP A 37 -7.58 9.16 5.28
CA TRP A 37 -8.68 10.02 4.85
C TRP A 37 -8.30 11.49 4.78
N ALA A 38 -7.54 11.98 5.75
CA ALA A 38 -7.05 13.36 5.76
C ALA A 38 -6.13 13.64 4.56
N GLU A 39 -5.23 12.72 4.21
CA GLU A 39 -4.36 12.92 3.04
C GLU A 39 -5.11 12.74 1.72
N TYR A 40 -6.10 11.84 1.66
CA TYR A 40 -6.99 11.71 0.50
C TYR A 40 -7.79 12.98 0.25
N ASP A 41 -8.34 13.59 1.29
CA ASP A 41 -9.07 14.87 1.21
C ASP A 41 -8.14 16.00 0.74
N LEU A 42 -6.93 16.08 1.31
CA LEU A 42 -5.93 17.09 0.96
C LEU A 42 -5.44 16.96 -0.50
N LYS A 43 -5.20 15.73 -0.94
CA LYS A 43 -4.74 15.43 -2.31
C LYS A 43 -5.88 15.47 -3.33
N GLY A 44 -7.10 15.17 -2.91
CA GLY A 44 -8.29 15.02 -3.76
C GLY A 44 -8.18 13.85 -4.75
N SER A 45 -7.33 12.86 -4.48
CA SER A 45 -7.04 11.75 -5.41
C SER A 45 -6.50 10.53 -4.67
N SER A 46 -6.54 9.37 -5.33
CA SER A 46 -6.11 8.10 -4.77
C SER A 46 -4.67 8.13 -4.25
N LEU A 47 -4.48 7.58 -3.05
CA LEU A 47 -3.19 7.43 -2.39
C LEU A 47 -2.45 6.25 -2.97
N THR A 48 -1.23 6.54 -3.42
CA THR A 48 -0.34 5.53 -3.98
C THR A 48 0.52 4.92 -2.88
N MET A 49 1.24 3.85 -3.23
CA MET A 49 2.21 3.23 -2.34
C MET A 49 3.33 4.21 -1.90
N ASP A 50 3.65 5.22 -2.71
CA ASP A 50 4.63 6.25 -2.32
C ASP A 50 4.09 7.17 -1.22
N ASP A 51 2.84 7.61 -1.35
CA ASP A 51 2.16 8.43 -0.34
C ASP A 51 2.04 7.67 0.98
N LEU A 52 1.62 6.41 0.93
CA LEU A 52 1.56 5.55 2.12
C LEU A 52 2.93 5.42 2.80
N LYS A 53 4.03 5.27 2.03
CA LYS A 53 5.39 5.24 2.60
C LYS A 53 5.81 6.58 3.22
N ARG A 54 5.36 7.71 2.66
CA ARG A 54 5.64 9.05 3.21
C ARG A 54 4.89 9.28 4.51
N MET A 55 3.62 8.89 4.58
CA MET A 55 2.80 9.00 5.79
C MET A 55 3.26 8.04 6.90
N PHE A 56 3.61 6.80 6.52
CA PHE A 56 3.96 5.75 7.46
C PHE A 56 5.37 5.20 7.18
N PRO A 57 6.43 6.01 7.36
CA PRO A 57 7.81 5.58 7.08
C PRO A 57 8.28 4.47 8.03
N ASP A 58 7.64 4.37 9.20
CA ASP A 58 7.98 3.38 10.21
C ASP A 58 7.45 1.98 9.86
N ASP A 59 6.42 1.88 9.01
CA ASP A 59 5.75 0.61 8.74
C ASP A 59 6.56 -0.33 7.86
N GLU A 60 6.95 -1.47 8.42
CA GLU A 60 7.77 -2.47 7.73
C GLU A 60 7.07 -3.12 6.53
N SER A 61 5.74 -3.07 6.46
CA SER A 61 4.97 -3.65 5.36
C SER A 61 4.95 -2.74 4.13
N LEU A 62 5.18 -1.45 4.35
CA LEU A 62 5.33 -0.44 3.30
C LEU A 62 6.77 -0.26 2.88
N LYS A 63 7.75 -0.59 3.74
CA LYS A 63 9.14 -0.76 3.33
C LYS A 63 9.13 -1.81 2.24
N ALA A 64 9.30 -1.38 0.99
CA ALA A 64 9.34 -2.27 -0.14
C ALA A 64 10.38 -3.33 0.23
N ARG A 65 9.93 -4.54 0.55
CA ARG A 65 10.81 -5.69 0.60
C ARG A 65 11.46 -5.63 -0.74
N SER A 66 12.74 -5.27 -0.75
CA SER A 66 13.47 -5.11 -1.98
C SER A 66 13.36 -6.48 -2.62
N VAL A 67 12.42 -6.62 -3.56
CA VAL A 67 12.37 -7.80 -4.38
C VAL A 67 13.68 -7.63 -5.11
N LYS A 68 14.72 -8.31 -4.62
CA LYS A 68 15.82 -8.69 -5.48
C LYS A 68 15.09 -9.41 -6.60
N ARG A 69 14.78 -8.67 -7.67
CA ARG A 69 14.59 -9.23 -8.99
C ARG A 69 15.91 -9.94 -9.20
N THR A 70 16.00 -11.20 -8.80
CA THR A 70 16.93 -12.14 -9.40
C THR A 70 16.51 -12.14 -10.86
N GLY A 71 17.10 -11.21 -11.62
CA GLY A 71 17.06 -11.20 -13.06
C GLY A 71 17.69 -12.51 -13.50
N SER A 72 16.84 -13.51 -13.70
CA SER A 72 17.16 -14.69 -14.49
C SER A 72 15.88 -15.12 -15.20
N GLN A 73 15.27 -14.17 -15.91
CA GLN A 73 14.60 -14.52 -17.15
C GLN A 73 15.67 -14.41 -18.24
N LEU A 74 16.60 -15.37 -18.22
CA LEU A 74 17.51 -15.59 -19.32
C LEU A 74 16.70 -16.43 -20.32
N GLY A 75 16.13 -15.74 -21.31
CA GLY A 75 15.59 -16.41 -22.48
C GLY A 75 16.77 -16.93 -23.30
N GLU A 76 17.15 -18.18 -23.06
CA GLU A 76 18.07 -18.94 -23.92
C GLU A 76 17.46 -20.31 -24.21
N ASP A 77 16.28 -20.34 -24.83
CA ASP A 77 15.73 -21.56 -25.41
C ASP A 77 15.01 -21.23 -26.73
N PHE A 78 15.78 -20.82 -27.73
CA PHE A 78 15.42 -21.03 -29.13
C PHE A 78 16.69 -21.45 -29.88
N LYS A 79 16.86 -22.77 -30.03
CA LYS A 79 17.79 -23.38 -30.98
C LYS A 79 17.02 -24.35 -31.87
#